data_AF-A0A952QC33-F1
#
_entry.id   AF-A0A952QC33-F1
#
_cell.length_a   1.000
_cell.length_b   1.000
_cell.length_c   1.000
_cell.angle_alpha   90.00
_cell.angle_beta   90.00
_cell.angle_gamma   90.00
#
_symmetry.space_group_name_H-M   'P 1'
#
loop_
_entity.id
_entity.type
_entity.pdbx_description
1 polymer ?
#
loop_
_entity_poly.entity_id
_entity_poly.type
_entity_poly.pdbx_seq_one_letter_code
_entity_poly.pdbx_strand_id
1 'polypeptide(L)'
;MARQKQTELAVLCTLGVQPMTGYAVRAAIRDQLGFFWSESFGQIYPTLAALLARGDVEKHEGTRPGSSLYSLTHAGRLRMISLLEQPDSPTPRRDGFMLRLFFGRSLGPDACRALVEQARDRARQQLAVYEALHAQVESETDYLQHQPYWLITISAGEHTTRAAIAWADETLAKLDSDRDAYVR
;
A
#
# COMPACT_ATOMS: atom_id res chain seq x y z
N MET A 1 -15.86 10.13 -7.52
CA MET A 1 -14.89 10.97 -8.28
C MET A 1 -13.47 10.84 -7.73
N ALA A 2 -13.20 11.09 -6.44
CA ALA A 2 -11.84 10.97 -5.86
C ALA A 2 -11.21 9.57 -6.03
N ARG A 3 -11.93 8.51 -5.65
CA ARG A 3 -11.45 7.12 -5.78
C ARG A 3 -11.14 6.69 -7.21
N GLN A 4 -11.87 7.19 -8.20
CA GLN A 4 -11.62 6.89 -9.61
C GLN A 4 -10.34 7.55 -10.12
N LYS A 5 -10.07 8.79 -9.70
CA LYS A 5 -8.81 9.48 -10.00
C LYS A 5 -7.60 8.78 -9.38
N GLN A 6 -7.79 8.22 -8.21
CA GLN A 6 -6.79 7.44 -7.48
C GLN A 6 -6.40 6.14 -8.22
N THR A 7 -7.39 5.36 -8.69
CA THR A 7 -7.10 4.20 -9.55
C THR A 7 -6.42 4.60 -10.86
N GLU A 8 -6.87 5.70 -11.47
CA GLU A 8 -6.27 6.23 -12.71
C GLU A 8 -4.80 6.58 -12.50
N LEU A 9 -4.48 7.27 -11.41
CA LEU A 9 -3.12 7.61 -11.02
C LEU A 9 -2.26 6.35 -10.85
N ALA A 10 -2.75 5.34 -10.13
CA ALA A 10 -2.02 4.08 -9.94
C ALA A 10 -1.69 3.40 -11.27
N VAL A 11 -2.66 3.26 -12.17
CA VAL A 11 -2.45 2.63 -13.49
C VAL A 11 -1.46 3.44 -14.34
N LEU A 12 -1.60 4.76 -14.38
CA LEU A 12 -0.71 5.63 -15.16
C LEU A 12 0.73 5.59 -14.62
N CYS A 13 0.92 5.71 -13.30
CA CYS A 13 2.24 5.67 -12.69
C CYS A 13 2.94 4.31 -12.90
N THR A 14 2.20 3.20 -12.79
CA THR A 14 2.75 1.86 -13.08
C THR A 14 3.23 1.76 -14.54
N LEU A 15 2.43 2.22 -15.50
CA LEU A 15 2.83 2.28 -16.91
C LEU A 15 3.91 3.33 -17.20
N GLY A 16 4.08 4.30 -16.31
CA GLY A 16 5.15 5.31 -16.37
C GLY A 16 6.53 4.76 -16.02
N VAL A 17 6.61 3.64 -15.31
CA VAL A 17 7.88 2.92 -15.07
C VAL A 17 8.34 2.20 -16.33
N GLN A 18 7.44 1.44 -16.96
CA GLN A 18 7.70 0.73 -18.22
C GLN A 18 6.40 0.26 -18.89
N PRO A 19 6.43 -0.04 -20.20
CA PRO A 19 5.33 -0.73 -20.87
C PRO A 19 5.07 -2.11 -20.28
N MET A 20 3.80 -2.46 -20.07
CA MET A 20 3.40 -3.70 -19.41
C MET A 20 2.16 -4.31 -20.04
N THR A 21 2.00 -5.63 -19.94
CA THR A 21 0.69 -6.25 -20.22
C THR A 21 -0.32 -5.84 -19.15
N GLY A 22 -1.62 -5.91 -19.45
CA GLY A 22 -2.66 -5.59 -18.46
C GLY A 22 -2.58 -6.49 -17.21
N TYR A 23 -2.12 -7.73 -17.36
CA TYR A 23 -1.82 -8.61 -16.23
C TYR A 23 -0.60 -8.14 -15.42
N ALA A 24 0.47 -7.72 -16.10
CA ALA A 24 1.67 -7.21 -15.43
C ALA A 24 1.40 -5.88 -14.70
N VAL A 25 0.57 -4.97 -15.24
CA VAL A 25 0.11 -3.76 -14.52
C VAL A 25 -0.54 -4.14 -13.20
N ARG A 26 -1.45 -5.11 -13.23
CA ARG A 26 -2.11 -5.62 -12.02
C ARG A 26 -1.11 -6.19 -11.02
N ALA A 27 -0.16 -7.01 -11.49
CA ALA A 27 0.85 -7.60 -10.63
C ALA A 27 1.74 -6.51 -10.00
N ALA A 28 2.19 -5.53 -10.79
CA ALA A 28 3.00 -4.43 -10.31
C ALA A 28 2.27 -3.56 -9.27
N ILE A 29 0.99 -3.22 -9.48
CA ILE A 29 0.21 -2.48 -8.46
C ILE A 29 0.12 -3.28 -7.16
N ARG A 30 -0.10 -4.60 -7.24
CA ARG A 30 -0.19 -5.47 -6.05
C ARG A 30 1.16 -5.63 -5.36
N ASP A 31 2.24 -5.85 -6.11
CA ASP A 31 3.52 -6.29 -5.55
C ASP A 31 4.42 -5.10 -5.20
N GLN A 32 4.39 -4.03 -6.00
CA GLN A 32 5.24 -2.84 -5.81
C GLN A 32 4.54 -1.70 -5.07
N LEU A 33 3.21 -1.61 -5.13
CA LEU A 33 2.46 -0.58 -4.40
C LEU A 33 1.65 -1.16 -3.23
N GLY A 34 1.51 -2.50 -3.15
CA GLY A 34 0.60 -3.20 -2.24
C GLY A 34 0.73 -2.89 -0.76
N PHE A 35 1.86 -2.34 -0.33
CA PHE A 35 2.13 -2.01 1.06
C PHE A 35 1.55 -0.66 1.50
N PHE A 36 1.28 0.27 0.58
CA PHE A 36 0.56 1.53 0.87
C PHE A 36 -0.67 1.76 0.00
N TRP A 37 -0.82 0.99 -1.09
CA TRP A 37 -1.87 1.17 -2.07
C TRP A 37 -2.51 -0.16 -2.43
N SER A 38 -3.84 -0.17 -2.52
CA SER A 38 -4.59 -1.33 -2.97
C SER A 38 -5.68 -0.91 -3.93
N GLU A 39 -5.65 -1.44 -5.15
CA GLU A 39 -6.74 -1.29 -6.10
C GLU A 39 -7.53 -2.57 -6.25
N SER A 40 -8.84 -2.44 -6.33
CA SER A 40 -9.68 -3.61 -6.61
C SER A 40 -9.50 -4.07 -8.05
N PHE A 41 -9.48 -5.39 -8.27
CA PHE A 41 -9.35 -5.96 -9.61
C PHE A 41 -10.44 -5.49 -10.58
N GLY A 42 -11.64 -5.25 -10.06
CA GLY A 42 -12.77 -4.72 -10.82
C GLY A 42 -12.61 -3.26 -11.25
N GLN A 43 -11.60 -2.53 -10.75
CA GLN A 43 -11.33 -1.15 -11.12
C GLN A 43 -10.16 -1.00 -12.10
N ILE A 44 -9.14 -1.86 -12.03
CA ILE A 44 -7.93 -1.74 -12.86
C ILE A 44 -8.26 -1.87 -14.36
N TYR A 45 -8.93 -2.95 -14.77
CA TYR A 45 -9.21 -3.19 -16.20
C TYR A 45 -10.18 -2.17 -16.82
N PRO A 46 -11.30 -1.80 -16.16
CA PRO A 46 -12.15 -0.72 -16.69
C PRO A 46 -11.42 0.63 -16.76
N THR A 47 -10.54 0.93 -15.81
CA THR A 47 -9.73 2.16 -15.83
C THR A 47 -8.75 2.16 -16.99
N LEU A 48 -8.07 1.03 -17.23
CA LEU A 48 -7.17 0.87 -18.37
C LEU A 48 -7.91 1.01 -19.71
N ALA A 49 -9.11 0.42 -19.82
CA ALA A 49 -9.98 0.59 -20.99
C ALA A 49 -10.39 2.06 -21.22
N ALA A 50 -10.72 2.78 -20.15
CA ALA A 50 -11.06 4.20 -20.23
C ALA A 50 -9.85 5.08 -20.60
N LEU A 51 -8.64 4.73 -20.14
CA LEU A 51 -7.40 5.43 -20.51
C LEU A 51 -7.04 5.22 -21.98
N LEU A 52 -7.25 4.00 -22.50
CA LEU A 52 -7.11 3.70 -23.93
C LEU A 52 -8.09 4.50 -24.78
N ALA A 53 -9.36 4.52 -24.39
CA ALA A 53 -10.41 5.25 -25.12
C ALA A 53 -10.15 6.77 -25.17
N ARG A 54 -9.45 7.31 -24.16
CA ARG A 54 -9.05 8.73 -24.09
C ARG A 54 -7.74 9.05 -24.80
N GLY A 55 -6.99 8.05 -25.25
CA GLY A 55 -5.67 8.23 -25.85
C GLY A 55 -4.56 8.56 -24.84
N ASP A 56 -4.80 8.36 -23.55
CA ASP A 56 -3.76 8.49 -22.51
C ASP A 56 -2.80 7.29 -22.54
N VAL A 57 -3.31 6.12 -22.92
CA VAL A 57 -2.56 4.88 -23.08
C VAL A 57 -2.74 4.40 -24.51
N GLU A 58 -1.69 3.79 -25.07
CA GLU A 58 -1.75 3.07 -26.34
C GLU A 58 -1.54 1.58 -26.13
N LYS A 59 -2.02 0.78 -27.08
CA LYS A 59 -1.94 -0.68 -27.04
C LYS A 59 -1.14 -1.19 -28.23
N HIS A 60 -0.09 -1.94 -27.96
CA HIS A 60 0.70 -2.66 -28.95
C HIS A 60 0.27 -4.12 -28.95
N GLU A 61 -0.36 -4.57 -30.03
CA GLU A 61 -0.87 -5.95 -30.11
C GLU A 61 0.26 -6.95 -30.10
N GLY A 62 0.16 -7.93 -29.20
CA GLY A 62 1.09 -9.04 -29.14
C GLY A 62 0.65 -10.21 -30.03
N THR A 63 1.54 -11.17 -30.23
CA THR A 63 1.30 -12.32 -31.10
C THR A 63 0.33 -13.36 -30.51
N ARG A 64 -0.01 -13.26 -29.22
CA ARG A 64 -0.92 -14.17 -28.52
C ARG A 64 -2.04 -13.41 -27.80
N PRO A 65 -3.22 -14.03 -27.59
CA PRO A 65 -4.27 -13.43 -26.78
C PRO A 65 -3.74 -13.05 -25.38
N GLY A 66 -4.00 -11.81 -24.97
CA GLY A 66 -3.58 -11.30 -23.66
C GLY A 66 -2.11 -10.86 -23.56
N SER A 67 -1.32 -10.96 -24.63
CA SER A 67 0.08 -10.51 -24.64
C SER A 67 0.26 -9.08 -25.14
N SER A 68 -0.82 -8.31 -25.31
CA SER A 68 -0.74 -6.92 -25.74
C SER A 68 -0.09 -6.06 -24.66
N LEU A 69 0.86 -5.23 -25.06
CA LEU A 69 1.55 -4.29 -24.19
C LEU A 69 0.82 -2.94 -24.19
N TYR A 70 0.75 -2.33 -23.02
CA TYR A 70 0.22 -0.99 -22.81
C TYR A 70 1.38 -0.06 -22.51
N SER A 71 1.37 1.14 -23.10
CA SER A 71 2.36 2.20 -22.85
C SER A 71 1.69 3.56 -22.74
N LEU A 72 2.32 4.49 -22.00
CA LEU A 72 1.85 5.87 -21.92
C LEU A 72 2.09 6.61 -23.23
N THR A 73 1.06 7.32 -23.70
CA THR A 73 1.23 8.35 -24.73
C THR A 73 1.82 9.63 -24.13
N HIS A 74 2.11 10.64 -24.96
CA HIS A 74 2.48 11.95 -24.44
C HIS A 74 1.35 12.57 -23.59
N ALA A 75 0.10 12.45 -24.03
CA ALA A 75 -1.06 12.91 -23.27
C ALA A 75 -1.18 12.18 -21.92
N GLY A 76 -0.97 10.86 -21.90
CA GLY A 76 -0.96 10.08 -20.66
C GLY A 76 0.13 10.49 -19.68
N ARG A 77 1.33 10.84 -20.15
CA ARG A 77 2.39 11.37 -19.29
C ARG A 77 2.02 12.72 -18.68
N LEU A 78 1.45 13.64 -19.45
CA LEU A 78 0.97 14.93 -18.92
C LEU A 78 -0.15 14.72 -17.91
N ARG A 79 -1.07 13.78 -18.19
CA ARG A 79 -2.15 13.43 -17.28
C ARG A 79 -1.64 12.84 -15.96
N MET A 80 -0.66 11.94 -16.04
CA MET A 80 0.00 11.36 -14.87
C MET A 80 0.62 12.45 -13.99
N ILE A 81 1.39 13.38 -14.57
CA ILE A 81 2.00 14.49 -13.85
C ILE A 81 0.93 15.38 -13.21
N SER A 82 -0.11 15.76 -13.96
CA SER A 82 -1.23 16.56 -13.45
C SER A 82 -1.99 15.90 -12.29
N LEU A 83 -2.04 14.56 -12.25
CA LEU A 83 -2.61 13.83 -11.12
C LEU A 83 -1.67 13.77 -9.91
N LEU A 84 -0.36 13.66 -10.13
CA LEU A 84 0.66 13.70 -9.07
C LEU A 84 0.74 15.07 -8.38
N GLU A 85 0.47 16.15 -9.13
CA GLU A 85 0.46 17.53 -8.61
C GLU A 85 -0.82 17.88 -7.83
N GLN A 86 -1.87 17.06 -7.93
CA GLN A 86 -3.09 17.29 -7.16
C GLN A 86 -2.84 17.02 -5.68
N PRO A 87 -3.34 17.89 -4.78
CA PRO A 87 -3.21 17.65 -3.35
C PRO A 87 -3.89 16.33 -2.99
N ASP A 88 -3.23 15.55 -2.12
CA ASP A 88 -3.87 14.37 -1.55
C ASP A 88 -5.10 14.78 -0.74
N SER A 89 -6.14 13.96 -0.81
CA SER A 89 -7.40 14.17 -0.10
C SER A 89 -7.56 13.03 0.91
N PRO A 90 -6.81 13.05 2.02
CA PRO A 90 -6.80 11.96 2.98
C PRO A 90 -8.19 11.76 3.56
N THR A 91 -8.66 10.52 3.51
CA THR A 91 -9.89 10.13 4.21
C THR A 91 -9.53 9.72 5.63
N PRO A 92 -10.29 10.17 6.66
CA PRO A 92 -10.05 9.75 8.03
C PRO A 92 -9.99 8.23 8.15
N ARG A 93 -8.90 7.71 8.71
CA ARG A 93 -8.72 6.28 8.94
C ARG A 93 -9.74 5.80 9.96
N ARG A 94 -10.52 4.78 9.60
CA ARG A 94 -11.39 4.05 10.54
C ARG A 94 -10.58 2.94 11.18
N ASP A 95 -10.15 3.13 12.41
CA ASP A 95 -9.38 2.14 13.16
C ASP A 95 -10.27 1.32 14.10
N GLY A 96 -10.72 0.17 13.60
CA GLY A 96 -11.56 -0.74 14.38
C GLY A 96 -10.82 -1.44 15.53
N PHE A 97 -9.48 -1.49 15.48
CA PHE A 97 -8.68 -2.06 16.56
C PHE A 97 -8.61 -1.08 17.74
N MET A 98 -8.30 0.19 17.48
CA MET A 98 -8.34 1.25 18.49
C MET A 98 -9.73 1.38 19.12
N LEU A 99 -10.80 1.28 18.31
CA LEU A 99 -12.17 1.32 18.82
C LEU A 99 -12.46 0.20 19.83
N ARG A 100 -11.96 -1.02 19.58
CA ARG A 100 -12.11 -2.17 20.50
C ARG A 100 -11.35 -1.94 21.80
N LEU A 101 -10.12 -1.42 21.73
CA LEU A 101 -9.34 -1.12 22.93
C LEU A 101 -9.93 0.03 23.74
N PHE A 102 -10.49 1.05 23.07
CA PHE A 102 -11.18 2.16 23.72
C PHE A 102 -12.35 1.66 24.59
N PHE A 103 -13.13 0.71 24.09
CA PHE A 103 -14.19 0.03 24.85
C PHE A 103 -13.70 -1.24 25.56
N GLY A 104 -12.39 -1.36 25.82
CA GLY A 104 -11.74 -2.54 26.35
C GLY A 104 -12.26 -3.00 27.71
N ARG A 105 -12.83 -2.08 28.51
CA ARG A 105 -13.49 -2.42 29.79
C ARG A 105 -14.61 -3.46 29.62
N SER A 106 -15.36 -3.40 28.51
CA SER A 106 -16.42 -4.38 28.21
C SER A 106 -15.87 -5.72 27.73
N LEU A 107 -14.65 -5.73 27.20
CA LEU A 107 -13.99 -6.91 26.65
C LEU A 107 -13.18 -7.68 27.71
N GLY A 108 -12.68 -6.97 28.73
CA GLY A 108 -11.83 -7.53 29.78
C GLY A 108 -10.33 -7.48 29.43
N PRO A 109 -9.45 -7.51 30.45
CA PRO A 109 -8.01 -7.30 30.28
C PRO A 109 -7.33 -8.38 29.44
N ASP A 110 -7.68 -9.66 29.63
CA ASP A 110 -7.05 -10.77 28.89
C ASP A 110 -7.37 -10.72 27.39
N ALA A 111 -8.61 -10.38 27.05
CA ALA A 111 -9.00 -10.23 25.65
C ALA A 111 -8.41 -8.95 25.02
N CYS A 112 -8.24 -7.86 25.78
CA CYS A 112 -7.48 -6.69 25.32
C CYS A 112 -6.01 -7.05 25.05
N ARG A 113 -5.38 -7.80 25.95
CA ARG A 113 -4.01 -8.32 25.77
C ARG A 113 -3.89 -9.15 24.50
N ALA A 114 -4.77 -10.12 24.30
CA ALA A 114 -4.76 -10.96 23.10
C ALA A 114 -4.89 -10.14 21.81
N LEU A 115 -5.72 -9.08 21.81
CA LEU A 115 -5.81 -8.16 20.67
C LEU A 115 -4.49 -7.42 20.41
N VAL A 116 -3.83 -6.92 21.45
CA VAL A 116 -2.55 -6.20 21.32
C VAL A 116 -1.41 -7.13 20.92
N GLU A 117 -1.37 -8.35 21.44
CA GLU A 117 -0.39 -9.39 21.02
C GLU A 117 -0.54 -9.71 19.53
N GLN A 118 -1.77 -9.98 19.07
CA GLN A 118 -2.03 -10.21 17.65
C GLN A 118 -1.63 -9.00 16.79
N ALA A 119 -1.89 -7.79 17.26
CA ALA A 119 -1.49 -6.57 16.54
C ALA A 119 0.04 -6.44 16.45
N ARG A 120 0.76 -6.72 17.55
CA ARG A 120 2.22 -6.74 17.60
C ARG A 120 2.81 -7.76 16.65
N ASP A 121 2.26 -8.98 16.63
CA ASP A 121 2.77 -10.06 15.77
C ASP A 121 2.56 -9.74 14.29
N ARG A 122 1.39 -9.19 13.94
CA ARG A 122 1.15 -8.66 12.57
C ARG A 122 2.12 -7.55 12.20
N ALA A 123 2.41 -6.63 13.13
CA ALA A 123 3.37 -5.56 12.88
C ALA A 123 4.79 -6.12 12.70
N ARG A 124 5.23 -7.11 13.49
CA ARG A 124 6.53 -7.78 13.30
C ARG A 124 6.64 -8.48 11.95
N GLN A 125 5.59 -9.19 11.54
CA GLN A 125 5.53 -9.82 10.21
C GLN A 125 5.62 -8.77 9.10
N GLN A 126 4.90 -7.65 9.24
CA GLN A 126 4.93 -6.55 8.28
C GLN A 126 6.30 -5.88 8.22
N LEU A 127 6.99 -5.72 9.36
CA LEU A 127 8.33 -5.14 9.41
C LEU A 127 9.33 -6.01 8.63
N ALA A 128 9.27 -7.34 8.81
CA ALA A 128 10.12 -8.26 8.07
C ALA A 128 9.87 -8.19 6.55
N VAL A 129 8.62 -7.97 6.12
CA VAL A 129 8.29 -7.73 4.71
C VAL A 129 8.93 -6.43 4.20
N TYR A 130 8.85 -5.35 4.97
CA TYR A 130 9.50 -4.08 4.61
C TYR A 130 11.02 -4.21 4.52
N GLU A 131 11.65 -4.88 5.47
CA GLU A 131 13.11 -5.10 5.48
C GLU A 131 13.57 -5.94 4.26
N ALA A 132 12.78 -6.96 3.88
CA ALA A 132 13.05 -7.74 2.67
C ALA A 132 12.89 -6.90 1.38
N LEU A 133 11.84 -6.07 1.31
CA LEU A 133 11.63 -5.16 0.18
C LEU A 133 12.72 -4.10 0.08
N HIS A 134 13.17 -3.57 1.21
CA HIS A 134 14.27 -2.62 1.29
C HIS A 134 15.53 -3.22 0.65
N ALA A 135 15.94 -4.42 1.09
CA ALA A 135 17.10 -5.10 0.54
C ALA A 135 16.95 -5.42 -0.96
N GLN A 136 15.75 -5.82 -1.39
CA GLN A 136 15.46 -6.05 -2.81
C GLN A 136 15.64 -4.77 -3.64
N VAL A 137 15.07 -3.66 -3.19
CA VAL A 137 15.15 -2.37 -3.89
C VAL A 137 16.58 -1.82 -3.89
N GLU A 138 17.35 -2.00 -2.82
CA GLU A 138 18.79 -1.64 -2.81
C GLU A 138 19.61 -2.45 -3.83
N SER A 139 19.24 -3.70 -4.06
CA SER A 139 19.90 -4.56 -5.06
C SER A 139 19.43 -4.36 -6.50
N GLU A 140 18.40 -3.54 -6.73
CA GLU A 140 17.81 -3.29 -8.05
C GLU A 140 18.76 -2.47 -8.93
N THR A 141 18.94 -2.90 -10.19
CA THR A 141 19.82 -2.23 -11.17
C THR A 141 19.07 -1.68 -12.37
N ASP A 142 17.87 -2.17 -12.66
CA ASP A 142 17.15 -1.81 -13.88
C ASP A 142 16.40 -0.48 -13.74
N TYR A 143 16.08 -0.06 -12.51
CA TYR A 143 15.23 1.11 -12.20
C TYR A 143 15.89 2.09 -11.22
N LEU A 144 17.20 2.31 -11.33
CA LEU A 144 17.98 3.15 -10.41
C LEU A 144 17.41 4.56 -10.20
N GLN A 145 16.79 5.15 -11.23
CA GLN A 145 16.15 6.47 -11.13
C GLN A 145 14.92 6.49 -10.20
N HIS A 146 14.25 5.34 -10.04
CA HIS A 146 13.07 5.20 -9.19
C HIS A 146 13.44 4.74 -7.77
N GLN A 147 14.59 4.08 -7.61
CA GLN A 147 15.05 3.50 -6.35
C GLN A 147 14.98 4.47 -5.15
N PRO A 148 15.48 5.73 -5.21
CA PRO A 148 15.40 6.65 -4.07
C PRO A 148 13.96 6.91 -3.61
N TYR A 149 13.02 7.03 -4.55
CA TYR A 149 11.62 7.29 -4.25
C TYR A 149 10.92 6.05 -3.68
N TRP A 150 11.24 4.86 -4.18
CA TRP A 150 10.74 3.61 -3.61
C TRP A 150 11.24 3.41 -2.19
N LEU A 151 12.53 3.65 -1.92
CA LEU A 151 13.12 3.56 -0.58
C LEU A 151 12.47 4.52 0.41
N ILE A 152 12.10 5.74 -0.01
CA ILE A 152 11.34 6.67 0.84
C ILE A 152 10.00 6.06 1.28
N THR A 153 9.27 5.41 0.36
CA THR A 153 7.98 4.78 0.70
C THR A 153 8.13 3.56 1.61
N ILE A 154 9.17 2.75 1.41
CA ILE A 154 9.48 1.59 2.26
C ILE A 154 9.88 2.05 3.66
N SER A 155 10.77 3.04 3.75
CA SER A 155 11.19 3.64 5.03
C SER A 155 10.01 4.17 5.84
N ALA A 156 9.05 4.85 5.22
CA ALA A 156 7.83 5.29 5.90
C ALA A 156 7.03 4.11 6.49
N GLY A 157 6.96 2.99 5.76
CA GLY A 157 6.37 1.73 6.21
C GLY A 157 7.11 1.13 7.42
N GLU A 158 8.44 1.06 7.36
CA GLU A 158 9.26 0.60 8.48
C GLU A 158 9.06 1.44 9.74
N HIS A 159 9.12 2.76 9.62
CA HIS A 159 8.95 3.68 10.75
C HIS A 159 7.59 3.53 11.42
N THR A 160 6.52 3.48 10.62
CA THR A 160 5.15 3.28 11.11
C THR A 160 5.03 1.93 11.84
N THR A 161 5.64 0.89 11.29
CA THR A 161 5.54 -0.46 11.84
C THR A 161 6.36 -0.61 13.12
N ARG A 162 7.57 -0.04 13.19
CA ARG A 162 8.38 0.02 14.41
C ARG A 162 7.67 0.78 15.53
N ALA A 163 7.03 1.90 15.21
CA ALA A 163 6.22 2.65 16.17
C ALA A 163 5.04 1.82 16.71
N ALA A 164 4.36 1.05 15.83
CA ALA A 164 3.26 0.17 16.24
C ALA A 164 3.74 -0.96 17.17
N ILE A 165 4.92 -1.54 16.91
CA ILE A 165 5.53 -2.56 17.78
C ILE A 165 5.86 -1.96 19.15
N ALA A 166 6.54 -0.81 19.17
CA ALA A 166 6.91 -0.13 20.42
C ALA A 166 5.67 0.21 21.26
N TRP A 167 4.65 0.78 20.65
CA TRP A 167 3.38 1.06 21.31
C TRP A 167 2.70 -0.20 21.87
N ALA A 168 2.73 -1.32 21.12
CA ALA A 168 2.14 -2.56 21.58
C ALA A 168 2.90 -3.15 22.78
N ASP A 169 4.23 -3.11 22.76
CA ASP A 169 5.07 -3.56 23.87
C ASP A 169 4.83 -2.72 25.14
N GLU A 170 4.76 -1.39 25.02
CA GLU A 170 4.40 -0.49 26.13
C GLU A 170 3.00 -0.76 26.68
N THR A 171 2.03 -1.03 25.80
CA THR A 171 0.64 -1.29 26.19
C THR A 171 0.51 -2.63 26.91
N LEU A 172 1.19 -3.68 26.44
CA LEU A 172 1.21 -4.99 27.09
C LEU A 172 1.80 -4.91 28.50
N ALA A 173 2.88 -4.16 28.67
CA ALA A 173 3.48 -3.91 29.98
C ALA A 173 2.50 -3.24 30.96
N LYS A 174 1.75 -2.23 30.50
CA LYS A 174 0.70 -1.57 31.30
C LYS A 174 -0.44 -2.51 31.68
N LEU A 175 -0.89 -3.33 30.73
CA LEU A 175 -1.95 -4.32 30.98
C LEU A 175 -1.50 -5.43 31.94
N ASP A 176 -0.19 -5.72 32.05
CA ASP A 176 0.32 -6.67 33.04
C ASP A 176 0.34 -6.05 34.44
N SER A 177 0.78 -4.79 34.57
CA SER A 177 0.78 -4.09 35.86
C SER A 177 -0.61 -3.88 36.44
N ASP A 178 -1.61 -3.59 35.60
CA ASP A 178 -2.99 -3.37 36.05
C ASP A 178 -3.67 -4.66 36.52
N ARG A 179 -3.28 -5.81 35.97
CA ARG A 179 -3.77 -7.13 36.44
C ARG A 179 -3.32 -7.39 37.87
N ASP A 180 -2.06 -7.08 38.19
CA ASP A 180 -1.48 -7.30 39.51
C ASP A 180 -2.07 -6.36 40.58
N ALA A 181 -2.67 -5.23 40.18
CA ALA A 181 -3.34 -4.29 41.06
C ALA A 181 -4.78 -4.72 41.46
N TYR A 182 -5.43 -5.59 40.70
CA TYR A 182 -6.81 -6.09 40.97
C TYR A 182 -6.86 -7.46 41.65
N VAL A 183 -5.72 -8.16 41.75
CA VAL A 183 -5.60 -9.46 42.43
C VAL A 183 -5.18 -9.30 43.91
N ARG A 184 -4.95 -8.06 44.38
CA ARG A 184 -4.79 -7.72 45.81
C ARG A 184 -6.05 -7.08 46.35
#